data_AF-A0A1Y4UIR2-F1
#
_entry.id   AF-A0A1Y4UIR2-F1
#
_cell.length_a   1.000
_cell.length_b   1.000
_cell.length_c   1.000
_cell.angle_alpha   90.00
_cell.angle_beta   90.00
_cell.angle_gamma   90.00
#
_symmetry.space_group_name_H-M   'P 1'
#
loop_
_entity.id
_entity.type
_entity.pdbx_description
1 polymer ?
#
loop_
_entity_poly.entity_id
_entity_poly.type
_entity_poly.pdbx_seq_one_letter_code
_entity_poly.pdbx_strand_id
1 'polypeptide(L)'
;MLVYINENGKITAYNTIISKSESQKYLQKNYCIWIDEEIDYTQSKEGYQTVMYLDENNTIRYEFEKPGITELEPTQLDIIQEQQLIIMTAQADQYEQNLENRLNDMEVQATLYEAILELGGNI
;
A
#
# COMPACT_ATOMS: atom_id res chain seq x y z
N MET A 1 -23.05 28.22 -5.01
CA MET A 1 -22.33 27.53 -3.93
C MET A 1 -20.90 28.07 -3.79
N LEU A 2 -20.30 27.91 -2.61
CA LEU A 2 -18.89 28.23 -2.39
C LEU A 2 -18.02 27.02 -2.71
N VAL A 3 -17.00 27.18 -3.53
CA VAL A 3 -16.12 26.11 -4.02
C VAL A 3 -14.68 26.43 -3.63
N TYR A 4 -13.96 25.40 -3.20
CA TYR A 4 -12.55 25.44 -2.87
C TYR A 4 -11.78 24.75 -4.00
N ILE A 5 -10.87 25.48 -4.65
CA ILE A 5 -10.05 24.97 -5.74
C ILE A 5 -8.60 24.77 -5.26
N ASN A 6 -7.75 24.15 -6.08
CA ASN A 6 -6.30 24.22 -5.91
C ASN A 6 -5.67 25.10 -7.01
N GLU A 7 -4.35 25.17 -7.06
CA GLU A 7 -3.59 25.93 -8.06
C GLU A 7 -3.88 25.51 -9.52
N ASN A 8 -4.32 24.28 -9.73
CA ASN A 8 -4.66 23.73 -11.04
C ASN A 8 -6.15 23.85 -11.38
N GLY A 9 -6.94 24.57 -10.56
CA GLY A 9 -8.38 24.69 -10.75
C GLY A 9 -9.19 23.45 -10.36
N LYS A 10 -8.58 22.42 -9.76
CA LYS A 10 -9.28 21.22 -9.27
C LYS A 10 -10.12 21.58 -8.06
N ILE A 11 -11.40 21.22 -8.08
CA ILE A 11 -12.31 21.37 -6.94
C ILE A 11 -11.93 20.34 -5.88
N THR A 12 -11.56 20.84 -4.69
CA THR A 12 -11.15 20.02 -3.55
C THR A 12 -12.24 19.88 -2.49
N ALA A 13 -13.11 20.89 -2.37
CA ALA A 13 -14.26 20.89 -1.50
C ALA A 13 -15.30 21.91 -2.00
N TYR A 14 -16.54 21.77 -1.54
CA TYR A 14 -17.59 22.72 -1.83
C TYR A 14 -18.59 22.81 -0.67
N ASN A 15 -19.29 23.93 -0.56
CA ASN A 15 -20.32 24.19 0.43
C ASN A 15 -21.56 24.77 -0.26
N THR A 16 -22.63 23.98 -0.27
CA THR A 16 -23.94 24.34 -0.84
C THR A 16 -24.88 24.98 0.19
N ILE A 17 -24.53 24.96 1.47
CA ILE A 17 -25.38 25.42 2.57
C ILE A 17 -25.16 26.92 2.85
N ILE A 18 -23.92 27.40 2.68
CA ILE A 18 -23.57 28.80 2.95
C ILE A 18 -24.22 29.76 1.94
N SER A 19 -24.71 30.89 2.43
CA SER A 19 -25.26 31.94 1.57
C SER A 19 -24.17 32.75 0.83
N LYS A 20 -24.52 33.36 -0.31
CA LYS A 20 -23.60 34.21 -1.09
C LYS A 20 -23.05 35.37 -0.26
N SER A 21 -23.88 35.97 0.59
CA SER A 21 -23.50 37.05 1.50
C SER A 21 -22.47 36.60 2.54
N GLU A 22 -22.71 35.47 3.21
CA GLU A 22 -21.79 34.94 4.22
C GLU A 22 -20.48 34.40 3.61
N SER A 23 -20.51 33.99 2.35
CA SER A 23 -19.35 33.48 1.64
C SER A 23 -18.26 34.53 1.39
N GLN A 24 -18.62 35.83 1.40
CA GLN A 24 -17.71 36.94 1.07
C GLN A 24 -16.43 36.95 1.91
N LYS A 25 -16.50 36.53 3.17
CA LYS A 25 -15.33 36.43 4.06
C LYS A 25 -14.32 35.34 3.65
N TYR A 26 -14.76 34.36 2.87
CA TYR A 26 -13.91 33.28 2.36
C TYR A 26 -13.36 33.58 0.98
N LEU A 27 -14.07 34.36 0.16
CA LEU A 27 -13.61 34.77 -1.18
C LEU A 27 -12.32 35.61 -1.15
N GLN A 28 -11.99 36.19 0.00
CA GLN A 28 -10.71 36.90 0.21
C GLN A 28 -9.51 35.95 0.35
N LYS A 29 -9.75 34.65 0.56
CA LYS A 29 -8.68 33.64 0.60
C LYS A 29 -8.43 33.15 -0.82
N ASN A 30 -7.16 33.11 -1.22
CA ASN A 30 -6.75 32.46 -2.45
C ASN A 30 -7.38 31.06 -2.48
N TYR A 31 -7.92 30.68 -3.64
CA TYR A 31 -8.57 29.40 -3.91
C TYR A 31 -10.02 29.19 -3.40
N CYS A 32 -10.76 30.25 -3.08
CA CYS A 32 -12.21 30.17 -2.82
C CYS A 32 -13.01 30.97 -3.85
N ILE A 33 -13.96 30.35 -4.54
CA ILE A 33 -14.78 30.99 -5.59
C ILE A 33 -16.26 30.69 -5.34
N TRP A 34 -17.12 31.68 -5.57
CA TRP A 34 -18.56 31.47 -5.61
C TRP A 34 -19.00 31.19 -7.04
N ILE A 35 -19.68 30.08 -7.26
CA ILE A 35 -20.29 29.74 -8.56
C ILE A 35 -21.80 29.57 -8.39
N ASP A 36 -22.57 29.96 -9.41
CA ASP A 36 -24.03 29.83 -9.39
C ASP A 36 -24.48 28.49 -10.00
N GLU A 37 -23.55 27.67 -10.51
CA GLU A 37 -23.79 26.32 -11.02
C GLU A 37 -23.97 25.28 -9.89
N GLU A 38 -24.77 24.24 -10.17
CA GLU A 38 -24.97 23.09 -9.29
C GLU A 38 -24.10 21.89 -9.74
N ILE A 39 -23.73 21.02 -8.80
CA ILE A 39 -22.97 19.80 -9.12
C ILE A 39 -23.91 18.78 -9.72
N ASP A 40 -23.55 18.26 -10.90
CA ASP A 40 -24.23 17.13 -11.54
C ASP A 40 -23.65 15.81 -11.01
N TYR A 41 -24.41 15.18 -10.12
CA TYR A 41 -24.03 13.88 -9.53
C TYR A 41 -24.26 12.69 -10.46
N THR A 42 -24.84 12.89 -11.64
CA THR A 42 -25.07 11.80 -12.60
C THR A 42 -23.80 11.41 -13.38
N GLN A 43 -22.79 12.29 -13.36
CA GLN A 43 -21.48 12.06 -14.00
C GLN A 43 -20.67 11.01 -13.24
N SER A 44 -20.88 9.74 -13.61
CA SER A 44 -20.13 8.60 -13.06
C SER A 44 -19.71 7.64 -14.16
N LYS A 45 -18.55 7.01 -13.97
CA LYS A 45 -18.02 5.99 -14.86
C LYS A 45 -17.51 4.82 -14.02
N GLU A 46 -17.98 3.62 -14.32
CA GLU A 46 -17.63 2.42 -13.56
C GLU A 46 -16.11 2.22 -13.51
N GLY A 47 -15.57 2.06 -12.30
CA GLY A 47 -14.14 1.86 -12.05
C GLY A 47 -13.27 3.13 -12.12
N TYR A 48 -13.88 4.32 -12.23
CA TYR A 48 -13.17 5.60 -12.20
C TYR A 48 -13.68 6.47 -11.05
N GLN A 49 -12.79 7.30 -10.52
CA GLN A 49 -13.12 8.39 -9.62
C GLN A 49 -13.50 9.62 -10.45
N THR A 50 -14.68 10.20 -10.20
CA THR A 50 -15.06 11.48 -10.78
C THR A 50 -14.30 12.60 -10.09
N VAL A 51 -13.58 13.39 -10.88
CA VAL A 51 -12.83 14.57 -10.44
C VAL A 51 -13.41 15.80 -11.12
N MET A 52 -13.58 16.87 -10.35
CA MET A 52 -14.18 18.11 -10.82
C MET A 52 -13.13 19.21 -10.92
N TYR A 53 -13.14 19.95 -12.01
CA TYR A 53 -12.30 21.11 -12.28
C TYR A 53 -13.17 22.32 -12.59
N LEU A 54 -12.68 23.51 -12.28
CA LEU A 54 -13.31 24.76 -12.67
C LEU A 54 -12.61 25.30 -13.91
N ASP A 55 -13.38 25.61 -14.96
CA ASP A 55 -12.84 26.24 -16.17
C ASP A 55 -12.74 27.77 -16.06
N GLU A 56 -12.22 28.42 -17.11
CA GLU A 56 -12.05 29.89 -17.17
C GLU A 56 -13.38 30.66 -17.09
N ASN A 57 -14.51 30.01 -17.37
CA ASN A 57 -15.85 30.58 -17.34
C ASN A 57 -16.57 30.32 -16.01
N ASN A 58 -15.90 29.74 -15.01
CA ASN A 58 -16.50 29.25 -13.78
C ASN A 58 -17.54 28.14 -13.97
N THR A 59 -17.39 27.34 -15.02
CA THR A 59 -18.19 26.13 -15.27
C THR A 59 -17.47 24.90 -14.73
N ILE A 60 -18.22 23.93 -14.23
CA ILE A 60 -17.67 22.66 -13.74
C ILE A 60 -17.38 21.71 -14.91
N ARG A 61 -16.12 21.29 -15.03
CA ARG A 61 -15.67 20.21 -15.92
C ARG A 61 -15.44 18.93 -15.13
N TYR A 62 -15.93 17.81 -15.64
CA TYR A 62 -15.78 16.49 -15.04
C TYR A 62 -14.72 15.68 -15.79
N GLU A 63 -13.78 15.12 -15.06
CA GLU A 63 -12.76 14.21 -15.56
C GLU A 63 -12.82 12.88 -14.78
N PHE A 64 -12.47 11.78 -15.43
CA PHE A 64 -12.54 10.44 -14.85
C PHE A 64 -11.13 9.91 -14.68
N GLU A 65 -10.62 9.99 -13.45
CA GLU A 65 -9.30 9.47 -13.10
C GLU A 65 -9.48 8.02 -12.63
N LYS A 66 -8.60 7.11 -13.07
CA LYS A 66 -8.55 5.79 -12.42
C LYS A 66 -8.12 6.06 -10.97
N PRO A 67 -8.85 5.57 -9.95
CA PRO A 67 -8.38 5.69 -8.59
C PRO A 67 -6.98 5.10 -8.58
N GLY A 68 -6.00 5.91 -8.16
CA GLY A 68 -4.64 5.44 -8.01
C GLY A 68 -4.70 4.16 -7.18
N ILE A 69 -4.01 3.12 -7.62
CA ILE A 69 -3.77 1.95 -6.77
C ILE A 69 -2.85 2.49 -5.69
N THR A 70 -3.42 3.14 -4.66
CA THR A 70 -2.68 3.46 -3.46
C THR A 70 -2.19 2.11 -2.98
N GLU A 71 -0.88 1.86 -3.02
CA GLU A 71 -0.31 0.70 -2.33
C GLU A 71 -0.89 0.77 -0.91
N LEU A 72 -1.80 -0.16 -0.60
CA LEU A 72 -2.42 -0.22 0.70
C LEU A 72 -1.26 -0.44 1.68
N GLU A 73 -1.11 0.43 2.67
CA GLU A 73 -0.13 0.18 3.71
C GLU A 73 -0.42 -1.20 4.32
N PRO A 74 0.62 -2.02 4.53
CA PRO A 74 0.43 -3.38 5.04
C PRO A 74 -0.33 -3.33 6.36
N THR A 75 -1.38 -4.13 6.46
CA THR A 75 -2.15 -4.23 7.68
C THR A 75 -1.32 -4.91 8.77
N GLN A 76 -1.73 -4.78 10.04
CA GLN A 76 -1.09 -5.53 11.13
C GLN A 76 -1.15 -7.05 10.88
N LEU A 77 -2.18 -7.54 10.20
CA LEU A 77 -2.30 -8.95 9.84
C LEU A 77 -1.25 -9.35 8.80
N ASP A 78 -1.01 -8.50 7.80
CA ASP A 78 0.02 -8.75 6.76
C ASP A 78 1.41 -8.82 7.40
N ILE A 79 1.71 -7.90 8.32
CA ILE A 79 2.97 -7.90 9.08
C ILE A 79 3.12 -9.18 9.92
N ILE A 80 2.06 -9.61 10.60
CA ILE A 80 2.09 -10.84 11.42
C ILE A 80 2.32 -12.08 10.53
N GLN A 81 1.66 -12.15 9.37
CA GLN A 81 1.83 -13.27 8.44
C GLN A 81 3.26 -13.33 7.89
N GLU A 82 3.83 -12.18 7.53
CA GLU A 82 5.21 -12.07 7.08
C GLU A 82 6.20 -12.51 8.18
N GLN A 83 6.00 -12.06 9.42
CA GLN A 83 6.84 -12.47 10.55
C GLN A 83 6.75 -13.97 10.82
N GLN A 84 5.56 -14.57 10.74
CA GLN A 84 5.40 -16.02 10.88
C GLN A 84 6.16 -16.78 9.80
N LEU A 85 6.13 -16.30 8.56
CA LEU A 85 6.88 -16.90 7.46
C LEU A 85 8.39 -16.85 7.71
N ILE A 86 8.92 -15.70 8.13
CA ILE A 86 10.34 -15.53 8.47
C ILE A 86 10.76 -16.51 9.57
N ILE A 87 9.96 -16.63 10.63
CA ILE A 87 10.26 -17.55 11.74
C ILE A 87 10.26 -19.00 11.25
N MET A 88 9.28 -19.38 10.43
CA MET A 88 9.20 -20.74 9.88
C MET A 88 10.39 -21.06 8.98
N THR A 89 10.82 -20.12 8.13
CA THR A 89 12.02 -20.28 7.30
C THR A 89 13.27 -20.45 8.17
N ALA A 90 13.46 -19.59 9.17
CA ALA A 90 14.61 -19.70 10.07
C ALA A 90 14.63 -21.04 10.84
N GLN A 91 13.46 -21.55 11.23
CA GLN A 91 13.34 -22.87 11.87
C GLN A 91 13.69 -24.01 10.90
N ALA A 92 13.27 -23.91 9.64
CA ALA A 92 13.61 -24.88 8.61
C ALA A 92 15.12 -24.92 8.35
N ASP A 93 15.75 -23.75 8.19
CA ASP A 93 17.20 -23.62 7.99
C ASP A 93 17.98 -24.23 9.16
N GLN A 94 17.54 -23.96 10.39
CA GLN A 94 18.16 -24.54 11.58
C GLN A 94 18.00 -26.06 11.63
N TYR A 95 16.84 -26.58 11.22
CA TYR A 95 16.60 -28.02 11.17
C TYR A 95 17.51 -28.70 10.15
N GLU A 96 17.67 -28.11 8.97
CA GLU A 96 18.55 -28.61 7.91
C GLU A 96 20.01 -28.65 8.38
N GLN A 97 20.52 -27.56 8.97
CA GLN A 97 21.87 -27.53 9.54
C GLN A 97 22.10 -28.59 10.62
N ASN A 98 21.12 -28.79 11.51
CA ASN A 98 21.22 -29.83 12.53
C ASN A 98 21.24 -31.24 11.92
N LEU A 99 20.51 -31.45 10.83
CA LEU A 99 20.50 -32.73 10.11
C LEU A 99 21.85 -32.98 9.44
N GLU A 100 22.40 -31.99 8.75
CA GLU A 100 23.73 -32.08 8.12
C GLU A 100 24.83 -32.38 9.14
N ASN A 101 24.84 -31.67 10.27
CA ASN A 101 25.81 -31.91 11.34
C ASN A 101 25.73 -33.35 11.85
N ARG A 102 24.52 -33.88 12.06
CA ARG A 102 24.33 -35.27 12.50
C ARG A 102 24.78 -36.28 11.45
N LEU A 103 24.57 -36.01 10.16
CA LEU A 103 25.05 -36.87 9.08
C LEU A 103 26.58 -36.90 9.04
N ASN A 104 27.22 -35.73 9.11
CA ASN A 104 28.67 -35.62 9.13
C ASN A 104 29.28 -36.37 10.32
N ASP A 105 28.69 -36.23 11.53
CA ASP A 105 29.16 -36.96 12.71
C ASP A 105 29.05 -38.48 12.52
N MET A 106 27.97 -38.97 11.92
CA MET A 106 27.80 -40.40 11.62
C MET A 106 28.80 -40.89 10.58
N GLU A 107 29.08 -40.09 9.54
CA GLU A 107 30.10 -40.43 8.52
C GLU A 107 31.49 -40.52 9.15
N VAL A 108 31.88 -39.55 9.97
CA VAL A 108 33.15 -39.58 10.69
C VAL A 108 33.25 -40.81 11.59
N GLN A 109 32.20 -41.14 12.34
CA GLN A 109 32.17 -42.35 13.17
C GLN A 109 32.28 -43.63 12.34
N ALA A 110 31.61 -43.71 11.19
CA ALA A 110 31.69 -44.85 10.29
C ALA A 110 33.10 -45.04 9.75
N THR A 111 33.74 -43.96 9.26
CA THR A 111 35.13 -44.00 8.79
C THR A 111 36.11 -44.41 9.89
N LEU A 112 35.94 -43.91 11.12
CA LEU A 112 36.77 -44.33 12.26
C LEU A 112 36.61 -45.82 12.56
N TYR A 113 35.38 -46.33 12.51
CA TYR A 113 35.10 -47.75 12.75
C TYR A 113 35.72 -48.64 11.68
N GLU A 114 35.61 -48.27 10.41
CA GLU A 114 36.26 -48.96 9.28
C GLU A 114 37.78 -49.00 9.47
N ALA A 115 38.41 -47.87 9.78
CA ALA A 115 39.86 -47.80 10.01
C ALA A 115 40.32 -48.69 11.19
N ILE A 116 39.54 -48.76 12.27
CA ILE A 116 39.84 -49.66 13.41
C ILE A 116 39.74 -51.12 12.98
N LEU A 117 38.74 -51.50 12.18
CA LEU A 117 38.61 -52.87 11.68
C LEU A 117 39.76 -53.26 10.75
N GLU A 118 40.21 -52.35 9.87
CA GLU A 118 41.35 -52.59 8.99
C GLU A 118 42.68 -52.74 9.77
N LEU A 119 42.86 -51.97 10.85
CA LEU A 119 44.04 -52.06 11.72
C LEU A 119 43.99 -53.27 12.67
N GLY A 120 42.81 -53.63 13.16
CA GLY A 120 42.59 -54.75 14.08
C GLY A 120 42.44 -56.12 13.42
N GLY A 121 42.24 -56.17 12.09
CA GLY A 121 42.15 -57.41 11.30
C GLY A 121 43.50 -58.00 10.86
N ASN A 122 44.63 -57.39 11.23
CA ASN A 122 45.99 -57.86 10.93
C ASN A 122 46.76 -58.32 12.18
N ILE A 123 46.14 -59.14 13.03
CA ILE A 123 46.81 -59.90 14.11
C ILE A 123 46.37 -61.36 14.05
#